data_AF-A0A954XRK4-F1
#
_entry.id   AF-A0A954XRK4-F1
#
_cell.length_a   1.000
_cell.length_b   1.000
_cell.length_c   1.000
_cell.angle_alpha   90.00
_cell.angle_beta   90.00
_cell.angle_gamma   90.00
#
_symmetry.space_group_name_H-M   'P 1'
#
loop_
_entity.id
_entity.type
_entity.pdbx_description
1 polymer ?
#
loop_
_entity_poly.entity_id
_entity_poly.type
_entity_poly.pdbx_seq_one_letter_code
_entity_poly.pdbx_strand_id
1 'polypeptide(L)' 'MKLAILSCSLKCYSTRRLREAAEQRGHRVKVLNTLKFAIDLEQ' A
#
# COMPACT_ATOMS: atom_id res chain seq x y z
N MET A 1 8.02 -4.84 12.02
CA MET A 1 8.68 -4.07 10.94
C MET A 1 7.70 -3.08 10.32
N LYS A 2 8.18 -1.99 9.70
CA LYS A 2 7.35 -1.02 8.97
C LYS A 2 7.20 -1.51 7.52
N LEU A 3 5.98 -1.86 7.12
CA LEU A 3 5.67 -2.33 5.77
C LEU A 3 4.81 -1.31 5.03
N ALA A 4 5.08 -1.13 3.74
CA ALA A 4 4.27 -0.30 2.85
C ALA A 4 3.73 -1.17 1.71
N ILE A 5 2.43 -1.11 1.46
CA ILE A 5 1.78 -1.75 0.32
C ILE A 5 1.53 -0.66 -0.72
N LEU A 6 2.18 -0.80 -1.88
CA LEU A 6 1.99 0.09 -3.01
C LEU A 6 0.80 -0.41 -3.84
N SER A 7 -0.31 0.34 -3.83
CA SER A 7 -1.51 -0.03 -4.57
C SER A 7 -2.35 1.19 -4.95
N CYS A 8 -2.73 1.28 -6.22
CA CYS A 8 -3.66 2.31 -6.71
C CYS A 8 -5.11 2.06 -6.24
N SER A 9 -5.43 0.83 -5.82
CA SER A 9 -6.78 0.39 -5.48
C SER A 9 -6.86 -0.12 -4.03
N LEU A 10 -7.17 0.80 -3.11
CA LEU A 10 -7.30 0.49 -1.68
C LEU A 10 -8.39 -0.54 -1.36
N LYS A 11 -9.44 -0.61 -2.19
CA LYS A 11 -10.61 -1.48 -1.98
C LYS A 11 -10.47 -2.86 -2.64
N CYS A 12 -9.42 -3.09 -3.43
CA CYS A 12 -9.21 -4.40 -4.05
C CYS A 12 -8.99 -5.48 -2.98
N TYR A 13 -9.55 -6.66 -3.24
CA TYR A 13 -9.47 -7.80 -2.33
C TYR A 13 -8.03 -8.17 -1.99
N SER A 14 -7.12 -8.14 -2.98
CA SER A 14 -5.69 -8.38 -2.81
C SER A 14 -5.03 -7.42 -1.81
N THR A 15 -5.27 -6.11 -1.95
CA THR A 15 -4.74 -5.06 -1.06
C THR A 15 -5.21 -5.27 0.39
N ARG A 16 -6.49 -5.64 0.59
CA ARG A 16 -7.06 -5.93 1.91
C ARG A 16 -6.45 -7.19 2.54
N ARG A 17 -6.40 -8.30 1.80
CA ARG A 17 -5.80 -9.56 2.24
C ARG A 17 -4.33 -9.41 2.64
N LEU A 18 -3.55 -8.66 1.85
CA LEU A 18 -2.13 -8.39 2.15
C LEU A 18 -1.97 -7.57 3.43
N ARG A 19 -2.83 -6.57 3.65
CA ARG A 19 -2.84 -5.79 4.88
C ARG A 19 -3.18 -6.67 6.09
N GLU A 20 -4.26 -7.44 6.02
CA GLU A 20 -4.70 -8.33 7.11
C GLU A 20 -3.62 -9.37 7.46
N ALA A 21 -3.01 -10.00 6.46
CA ALA A 21 -1.95 -10.98 6.66
C ALA A 21 -0.68 -10.38 7.29
N ALA A 22 -0.43 -9.09 7.08
CA ALA A 22 0.70 -8.39 7.67
C ALA A 22 0.37 -7.85 9.07
N GLU A 23 -0.88 -7.43 9.32
CA GLU A 23 -1.39 -7.10 10.67
C GLU A 23 -1.38 -8.33 11.59
N GLN A 24 -1.81 -9.50 11.09
CA GLN A 24 -1.75 -10.77 11.83
C GLN A 24 -0.32 -11.17 12.25
N ARG A 25 0.68 -10.78 11.47
CA ARG A 25 2.11 -10.99 11.80
C ARG A 25 2.67 -9.91 12.73
N GLY A 26 1.82 -9.02 13.25
CA GLY A 26 2.23 -7.93 14.15
C GLY A 26 3.03 -6.83 13.44
N HIS A 27 2.88 -6.67 12.12
CA HIS A 27 3.56 -5.62 11.37
C HIS A 27 2.70 -4.38 11.24
N ARG A 28 3.34 -3.21 11.33
CA ARG A 28 2.67 -1.92 11.04
C ARG A 28 2.69 -1.69 9.54
N VAL A 29 1.52 -1.66 8.93
CA VAL A 29 1.36 -1.61 7.47
C VAL A 29 0.65 -0.32 7.08
N LYS A 30 1.15 0.36 6.04
CA LYS A 30 0.46 1.48 5.38
C LYS A 30 0.22 1.15 3.92
N VAL A 31 -0.99 1.39 3.44
CA VAL A 31 -1.29 1.34 2.00
C VAL A 31 -1.05 2.72 1.42
N LEU A 32 -0.17 2.80 0.42
CA LEU A 32 0.23 4.02 -0.24
C LEU A 32 -0.15 3.93 -1.73
N ASN A 33 -0.77 4.99 -2.24
CA ASN A 33 -1.17 5.08 -3.64
C ASN A 33 0.01 5.60 -4.46
N THR A 34 0.55 4.77 -5.36
CA THR A 34 1.70 5.08 -6.22
C THR A 34 1.47 6.25 -7.16
N LEU A 35 0.22 6.55 -7.55
CA LEU A 35 -0.09 7.71 -8.39
C LEU A 35 0.16 9.05 -7.69
N LYS A 36 0.15 9.07 -6.35
CA LYS A 36 0.52 10.27 -5.57
C LYS A 36 2.04 10.45 -5.46
N PHE A 37 2.83 9.50 -5.95
CA PHE A 37 4.30 9.52 -5.96
C PHE A 37 4.88 9.57 -7.37
N ALA A 38 4.04 9.63 -8.41
CA ALA A 38 4.54 9.84 -9.76
C ALA A 38 5.23 11.21 -9.78
N ILE A 39 6.52 11.21 -10.11
CA ILE A 39 7.26 12.41 -10.47
C ILE A 39 6.50 13.04 -11.64
N ASP A 40 5.88 14.18 -11.39
CA ASP A 40 5.31 15.01 -12.45
C ASP A 40 6.50 15.55 -13.23
N LEU A 41 6.66 15.08 -14.47
CA LEU A 41 7.65 15.59 -15.40
C LEU A 41 7.02 16.84 -16.03
N GLU A 42 7.13 17.97 -15.32
CA GLU A 42 6.83 19.28 -15.91
C GLU A 42 7.80 19.51 -17.08
N GLN A 43 7.24 19.86 -18.25
CA GLN A 43 7.97 20.06 -19.50
C GLN A 43 8.52 21.48 -19.62
#